data_AF-A0A2E1SK56-F1
#
_entry.id   AF-A0A2E1SK56-F1
#
_cell.length_a   1.000
_cell.length_b   1.000
_cell.length_c   1.000
_cell.angle_alpha   90.00
_cell.angle_beta   90.00
_cell.angle_gamma   90.00
#
_symmetry.space_group_name_H-M   'P 1'
#
loop_
_entity.id
_entity.type
_entity.pdbx_description
1 polymer ?
#
loop_
_entity_poly.entity_id
_entity_poly.type
_entity_poly.pdbx_seq_one_letter_code
_entity_poly.pdbx_strand_id
1 'polypeptide(L)'
;MRNVFFFLIALCLCSCDDIAYENYHSFNEEGWNTDSIVSFECTVLDTIMLYDLILNVRHSVDYEYQNLFLFLESEIKDTIEIILADKTGKWHGTGVSDIREFKHTIQAKKRFSSKGSYLLKVEQAMRYGEKAKIQRLANIIDIGLIISKHND
;
A
#
# COMPACT_ATOMS: atom_id res chain seq x y z
N MET A 1 43.86 28.76 2.76
CA MET A 1 42.49 28.93 2.25
C MET A 1 41.86 27.55 2.10
N ARG A 2 41.50 26.95 3.22
CA ARG A 2 41.07 25.56 3.36
C ARG A 2 40.04 25.64 4.47
N ASN A 3 38.76 25.75 4.13
CA ASN A 3 37.59 25.64 5.03
C ASN A 3 36.24 26.07 4.39
N VAL A 4 36.16 26.38 3.09
CA VAL A 4 34.87 26.78 2.47
C VAL A 4 34.14 25.60 1.78
N PHE A 5 34.79 24.44 1.60
CA PHE A 5 34.21 23.31 0.87
C PHE A 5 33.29 22.40 1.72
N PHE A 6 33.24 22.57 3.04
CA PHE A 6 32.47 21.69 3.93
C PHE A 6 31.05 22.19 4.24
N PHE A 7 30.66 23.38 3.78
CA PHE A 7 29.35 23.96 4.11
C PHE A 7 28.25 23.68 3.06
N LEU A 8 28.58 23.02 1.94
CA LEU A 8 27.64 22.82 0.83
C LEU A 8 26.93 21.45 0.81
N ILE A 9 27.23 20.54 1.74
CA ILE A 9 26.65 19.17 1.77
C ILE A 9 25.51 19.02 2.79
N ALA A 10 25.23 20.03 3.61
CA ALA A 10 24.19 19.97 4.65
C ALA A 10 22.76 20.30 4.17
N LEU A 11 22.51 20.43 2.86
CA LEU A 11 21.22 20.85 2.29
C LEU A 11 20.37 19.71 1.70
N CYS A 12 20.67 18.47 2.03
CA CYS A 12 19.98 17.33 1.42
C CYS A 12 19.01 16.62 2.39
N LEU A 13 17.72 16.82 2.10
CA LEU A 13 16.62 15.86 2.20
C LEU A 13 15.91 15.68 3.55
N CYS A 14 15.21 16.72 4.00
CA CYS A 14 13.99 16.51 4.79
C CYS A 14 12.80 16.40 3.83
N SER A 15 12.62 15.24 3.18
CA SER A 15 11.30 14.89 2.63
C SER A 15 10.50 14.32 3.79
N CYS A 16 9.77 15.18 4.49
CA CYS A 16 8.79 14.73 5.47
C CYS A 16 7.49 14.50 4.70
N ASP A 17 7.26 13.25 4.28
CA ASP A 17 5.92 12.86 3.83
C ASP A 17 4.97 13.09 5.01
N ASP A 18 3.94 13.91 4.83
CA ASP A 18 3.00 14.28 5.92
C ASP A 18 2.03 13.12 6.19
N ILE A 19 2.58 12.01 6.67
CA ILE A 19 1.88 10.76 6.97
C ILE A 19 1.13 10.93 8.29
N ALA A 20 -0.20 10.82 8.24
CA ALA A 20 -1.08 10.87 9.39
C ALA A 20 -1.31 9.49 10.02
N TYR A 21 -1.25 8.43 9.22
CA TYR A 21 -1.36 7.04 9.67
C TYR A 21 -0.59 6.13 8.73
N GLU A 22 0.10 5.13 9.28
CA GLU A 22 0.75 4.08 8.53
C GLU A 22 0.76 2.79 9.36
N ASN A 23 0.30 1.69 8.77
CA ASN A 23 0.36 0.37 9.39
C ASN A 23 0.47 -0.71 8.31
N TYR A 24 1.12 -1.82 8.64
CA TYR A 24 1.39 -2.95 7.77
C TYR A 24 0.95 -4.26 8.40
N HIS A 25 0.42 -5.14 7.58
CA HIS A 25 0.20 -6.54 7.91
C HIS A 25 1.16 -7.39 7.08
N SER A 26 2.04 -8.10 7.78
CA SER A 26 3.01 -9.02 7.19
C SER A 26 2.44 -10.44 7.14
N PHE A 27 2.59 -11.08 5.98
CA PHE A 27 2.25 -12.49 5.82
C PHE A 27 3.46 -13.37 6.14
N ASN A 28 3.20 -14.57 6.63
CA ASN A 28 4.24 -15.58 6.84
C ASN A 28 4.52 -16.34 5.53
N GLU A 29 5.43 -17.31 5.59
CA GLU A 29 5.83 -18.12 4.44
C GLU A 29 4.68 -18.95 3.82
N GLU A 30 3.55 -19.14 4.52
CA GLU A 30 2.38 -19.81 3.95
C GLU A 30 1.62 -18.94 2.93
N GLY A 31 1.94 -17.64 2.85
CA GLY A 31 1.28 -16.68 1.98
C GLY A 31 -0.09 -16.22 2.48
N TRP A 32 -0.77 -15.42 1.66
CA TRP A 32 -2.04 -14.80 2.02
C TRP A 32 -3.21 -15.73 1.71
N ASN A 33 -3.80 -16.30 2.77
CA ASN A 33 -5.00 -17.14 2.64
C ASN A 33 -6.21 -16.30 2.18
N THR A 34 -6.99 -16.83 1.23
CA THR A 34 -8.21 -16.18 0.70
C THR A 34 -9.26 -15.90 1.78
N ASP A 35 -9.33 -16.69 2.85
CA ASP A 35 -10.28 -16.49 3.94
C ASP A 35 -9.71 -15.54 5.03
N SER A 36 -8.48 -15.02 4.84
CA SER A 36 -7.82 -14.10 5.77
C SER A 36 -8.06 -12.64 5.37
N ILE A 37 -8.77 -11.90 6.23
CA ILE A 37 -9.08 -10.48 6.05
C ILE A 37 -8.05 -9.64 6.82
N VAL A 38 -7.35 -8.77 6.12
CA VAL A 38 -6.49 -7.76 6.74
C VAL A 38 -7.35 -6.57 7.17
N SER A 39 -7.23 -6.14 8.42
CA SER A 39 -8.02 -5.04 8.98
C SER A 39 -7.12 -3.93 9.48
N PHE A 40 -7.33 -2.72 8.96
CA PHE A 40 -6.65 -1.51 9.39
C PHE A 40 -7.64 -0.60 10.12
N GLU A 41 -7.41 -0.41 11.42
CA GLU A 41 -8.14 0.56 12.22
C GLU A 41 -7.30 1.84 12.36
N CYS A 42 -7.84 2.97 11.92
CA CYS A 42 -7.17 4.27 11.96
C CYS A 42 -8.05 5.29 12.70
N THR A 43 -7.42 6.13 13.54
CA THR A 43 -8.12 7.19 14.26
C THR A 43 -7.86 8.53 13.60
N VAL A 44 -8.91 9.19 13.12
CA VAL A 44 -8.84 10.52 12.49
C VAL A 44 -9.21 11.59 13.51
N LEU A 45 -8.29 12.55 13.72
CA LEU A 45 -8.45 13.67 14.65
C LEU A 45 -8.74 15.02 13.97
N ASP A 46 -8.46 15.11 12.67
CA ASP A 46 -8.62 16.30 11.85
C ASP A 46 -9.47 15.97 10.60
N THR A 47 -10.57 16.71 10.46
CA THR A 47 -11.56 16.56 9.37
C THR A 47 -11.53 17.75 8.39
N ILE A 48 -10.67 18.74 8.66
CA ILE A 48 -10.51 19.96 7.86
C ILE A 48 -9.52 19.72 6.71
N MET A 49 -8.50 18.90 6.94
CA MET A 49 -7.53 18.54 5.91
C MET A 49 -8.10 17.51 4.92
N LEU A 50 -7.51 17.51 3.73
CA LEU A 50 -7.71 16.47 2.71
C LEU A 50 -6.61 15.42 2.87
N TYR A 51 -6.95 14.16 2.59
CA TYR A 51 -6.04 13.02 2.75
C TYR A 51 -6.05 12.14 1.52
N ASP A 52 -4.91 11.54 1.23
CA ASP A 52 -4.80 10.43 0.27
C ASP A 52 -4.74 9.11 1.04
N LEU A 53 -5.61 8.18 0.64
CA LEU A 53 -5.64 6.82 1.16
C LEU A 53 -4.90 5.94 0.16
N ILE A 54 -3.79 5.38 0.62
CA ILE A 54 -2.84 4.64 -0.22
C ILE A 54 -2.73 3.23 0.34
N LEU A 55 -2.97 2.24 -0.53
CA LEU A 55 -2.58 0.87 -0.25
C LEU A 55 -1.15 0.65 -0.69
N ASN A 56 -0.32 0.15 0.22
CA ASN A 56 1.03 -0.26 -0.09
C ASN A 56 1.09 -1.78 -0.22
N VAL A 57 1.65 -2.28 -1.31
CA VAL A 57 1.81 -3.71 -1.56
C VAL A 57 3.30 -4.02 -1.63
N ARG A 58 3.78 -4.90 -0.76
CA ARG A 58 5.14 -5.45 -0.83
C ARG A 58 5.07 -6.91 -1.24
N HIS A 59 5.81 -7.26 -2.28
CA HIS A 59 5.84 -8.62 -2.81
C HIS A 59 7.27 -9.03 -3.19
N SER A 60 7.53 -10.33 -3.24
CA SER A 60 8.77 -10.87 -3.81
C SER A 60 8.75 -10.76 -5.34
N VAL A 61 9.92 -10.72 -5.97
CA VAL A 61 10.07 -10.89 -7.43
C VAL A 61 9.58 -12.25 -7.92
N ASP A 62 9.41 -13.22 -7.03
CA ASP A 62 8.82 -14.54 -7.32
C ASP A 62 7.28 -14.52 -7.38
N TYR A 63 6.64 -13.36 -7.18
CA TYR A 63 5.20 -13.24 -7.37
C TYR A 63 4.82 -13.52 -8.83
N GLU A 64 3.88 -14.44 -9.04
CA GLU A 64 3.65 -15.05 -10.37
C GLU A 64 2.69 -14.25 -11.27
N TYR A 65 2.04 -13.21 -10.75
CA TYR A 65 0.96 -12.51 -11.44
C TYR A 65 1.34 -11.07 -11.78
N GLN A 66 0.83 -10.59 -12.91
CA GLN A 66 1.01 -9.19 -13.31
C GLN A 66 0.21 -8.22 -12.43
N ASN A 67 -0.88 -8.70 -11.84
CA ASN A 67 -1.88 -7.91 -11.15
C ASN A 67 -2.31 -8.56 -9.83
N LEU A 68 -2.88 -7.75 -8.95
CA LEU A 68 -3.45 -8.14 -7.67
C LEU A 68 -4.87 -7.58 -7.55
N PHE A 69 -5.87 -8.46 -7.54
CA PHE A 69 -7.26 -8.11 -7.28
C PHE A 69 -7.54 -8.16 -5.79
N LEU A 70 -8.21 -7.12 -5.28
CA LEU A 70 -8.56 -6.98 -3.87
C LEU A 70 -10.02 -6.57 -3.71
N PHE A 71 -10.69 -7.15 -2.71
CA PHE A 71 -11.91 -6.59 -2.15
C PHE A 71 -11.54 -5.62 -1.03
N LEU A 72 -12.05 -4.39 -1.14
CA LEU A 72 -11.93 -3.38 -0.12
C LEU A 72 -13.30 -3.16 0.52
N GLU A 73 -13.35 -3.19 1.84
CA GLU A 73 -14.58 -2.95 2.59
C GLU A 73 -14.34 -1.89 3.66
N SER A 74 -15.04 -0.78 3.52
CA SER A 74 -15.18 0.25 4.55
C SER A 74 -16.68 0.54 4.75
N GLU A 75 -17.14 1.79 4.64
CA GLU A 75 -18.57 2.10 4.54
C GLU A 75 -19.20 1.54 3.26
N ILE A 76 -18.39 1.38 2.22
CA ILE A 76 -18.78 0.82 0.92
C ILE A 76 -17.84 -0.34 0.60
N LYS A 77 -18.36 -1.35 -0.11
CA LYS A 77 -17.58 -2.45 -0.69
C LYS A 77 -17.17 -2.08 -2.11
N ASP A 78 -15.89 -2.22 -2.40
CA ASP A 78 -15.32 -2.00 -3.72
C ASP A 78 -14.36 -3.13 -4.10
N THR A 79 -14.09 -3.27 -5.40
CA THR A 79 -13.09 -4.20 -5.93
C THR A 79 -12.09 -3.43 -6.75
N ILE A 80 -10.81 -3.54 -6.41
CA ILE A 80 -9.74 -2.88 -7.14
C ILE A 80 -8.81 -3.89 -7.81
N GLU A 81 -8.19 -3.46 -8.90
CA GLU A 81 -7.11 -4.17 -9.57
C GLU A 81 -5.84 -3.32 -9.50
N ILE A 82 -4.79 -3.88 -8.90
CA ILE A 82 -3.47 -3.26 -8.85
C ILE A 82 -2.59 -3.93 -9.88
N ILE A 83 -2.13 -3.18 -10.88
CA ILE A 83 -1.17 -3.66 -11.87
C ILE A 83 0.24 -3.52 -11.28
N LEU A 84 0.87 -4.64 -10.93
CA LEU A 84 2.18 -4.70 -10.28
C LEU A 84 3.32 -4.80 -11.29
N ALA A 85 3.09 -5.37 -12.48
CA ALA A 85 4.05 -5.44 -13.58
C ALA A 85 3.45 -5.03 -14.93
N ASP A 86 4.32 -4.71 -15.89
CA ASP A 86 3.91 -4.58 -17.28
C ASP A 86 3.86 -5.95 -18.00
N LYS A 87 3.45 -5.92 -19.28
CA LYS A 87 3.33 -7.11 -20.13
C LYS A 87 4.68 -7.80 -20.41
N THR A 88 5.80 -7.14 -20.13
CA THR A 88 7.15 -7.72 -20.28
C THR A 88 7.64 -8.39 -19.00
N GLY A 89 6.86 -8.31 -17.91
CA GLY A 89 7.21 -8.81 -16.59
C GLY A 89 8.03 -7.82 -15.76
N LYS A 90 8.21 -6.58 -16.23
CA LYS A 90 8.91 -5.55 -15.46
C LYS A 90 8.00 -5.01 -14.36
N TRP A 91 8.42 -5.15 -13.11
CA TRP A 91 7.73 -4.60 -11.94
C TRP A 91 7.63 -3.07 -12.00
N HIS A 92 6.45 -2.54 -11.66
CA HIS A 92 6.19 -1.12 -11.45
C HIS A 92 6.64 -0.64 -10.07
N GLY A 93 6.77 -1.56 -9.10
CA GLY A 93 7.28 -1.27 -7.77
C GLY A 93 8.78 -1.06 -7.73
N THR A 94 9.24 -0.36 -6.69
CA THR A 94 10.66 -0.14 -6.39
C THR A 94 11.09 -0.95 -5.17
N GLY A 95 12.37 -1.26 -5.02
CA GLY A 95 12.86 -1.90 -3.81
C GLY A 95 14.28 -2.42 -3.94
N VAL A 96 14.78 -3.04 -2.87
CA VAL A 96 16.13 -3.59 -2.78
C VAL A 96 16.06 -5.12 -2.79
N SER A 97 17.06 -5.77 -3.38
CA SER A 97 17.11 -7.23 -3.55
C SER A 97 15.87 -7.76 -4.28
N ASP A 98 15.15 -8.68 -3.64
CA ASP A 98 14.06 -9.44 -4.23
C ASP A 98 12.69 -8.90 -3.82
N ILE A 99 12.64 -7.78 -3.10
CA ILE A 99 11.38 -7.18 -2.64
C ILE A 99 11.03 -5.98 -3.52
N ARG A 100 9.78 -5.91 -3.96
CA ARG A 100 9.21 -4.75 -4.66
C ARG A 100 8.06 -4.18 -3.85
N GLU A 101 8.05 -2.87 -3.74
CA GLU A 101 7.05 -2.07 -3.06
C GLU A 101 6.31 -1.22 -4.08
N PHE A 102 4.98 -1.28 -4.05
CA PHE A 102 4.11 -0.51 -4.95
C PHE A 102 2.99 0.16 -4.16
N LYS A 103 2.90 1.49 -4.30
CA LYS A 103 1.88 2.32 -3.66
C LYS A 103 0.75 2.61 -4.65
N HIS A 104 -0.47 2.18 -4.31
CA HIS A 104 -1.68 2.43 -5.08
C HIS A 104 -2.59 3.38 -4.30
N THR A 105 -2.95 4.52 -4.90
CA THR A 105 -3.89 5.46 -4.26
C THR A 105 -5.32 4.96 -4.45
N ILE A 106 -5.94 4.47 -3.37
CA ILE A 106 -7.32 3.98 -3.36
C ILE A 106 -8.30 5.16 -3.49
N GLN A 107 -8.04 6.24 -2.74
CA GLN A 107 -8.87 7.44 -2.75
C GLN A 107 -8.01 8.67 -2.52
N ALA A 108 -7.96 9.57 -3.52
CA ALA A 108 -7.28 10.85 -3.40
C ALA A 108 -8.23 11.93 -2.85
N LYS A 109 -7.67 12.96 -2.20
CA LYS A 109 -8.40 14.15 -1.74
C LYS A 109 -9.63 13.80 -0.87
N LYS A 110 -9.55 12.76 -0.05
CA LYS A 110 -10.61 12.36 0.87
C LYS A 110 -10.73 13.37 2.01
N ARG A 111 -11.96 13.81 2.27
CA ARG A 111 -12.32 14.53 3.50
C ARG A 111 -13.06 13.59 4.42
N PHE A 112 -12.57 13.41 5.64
CA PHE A 112 -13.30 12.65 6.66
C PHE A 112 -14.48 13.47 7.20
N SER A 113 -15.65 12.84 7.32
CA SER A 113 -16.89 13.49 7.75
C SER A 113 -16.92 13.79 9.25
N SER A 114 -16.24 12.99 10.06
CA SER A 114 -16.23 13.10 11.53
C SER A 114 -14.89 12.63 12.11
N LYS A 115 -14.59 13.07 13.33
CA LYS A 115 -13.47 12.51 14.11
C LYS A 115 -13.87 11.14 14.63
N GLY A 116 -12.95 10.19 14.65
CA GLY A 116 -13.23 8.86 15.17
C GLY A 116 -12.39 7.76 14.55
N SER A 117 -12.75 6.52 14.88
CA SER A 117 -12.13 5.32 14.33
C SER A 117 -12.77 4.94 13.00
N TYR A 118 -11.94 4.68 12.00
CA TYR A 118 -12.30 4.21 10.67
C TYR A 118 -11.63 2.86 10.41
N LEU A 119 -12.41 1.93 9.87
CA LEU A 119 -11.95 0.58 9.56
C LEU A 119 -11.91 0.37 8.05
N LEU A 120 -10.76 -0.09 7.56
CA LEU A 120 -10.61 -0.62 6.21
C LEU A 120 -10.26 -2.10 6.30
N LYS A 121 -11.09 -2.94 5.66
CA LYS A 121 -10.83 -4.36 5.46
C LYS A 121 -10.33 -4.59 4.05
N VAL A 122 -9.33 -5.44 3.91
CA VAL A 122 -8.71 -5.82 2.65
C VAL A 122 -8.66 -7.34 2.57
N GLU A 123 -9.19 -7.88 1.48
CA GLU A 123 -9.22 -9.32 1.19
C GLU A 123 -8.70 -9.55 -0.24
N GLN A 124 -7.92 -10.62 -0.45
CA GLN A 124 -7.47 -10.98 -1.78
C GLN A 124 -8.59 -11.65 -2.59
N ALA A 125 -8.80 -11.18 -3.81
CA ALA A 125 -9.86 -11.62 -4.72
C ALA A 125 -9.29 -12.40 -5.92
N MET A 126 -8.15 -13.06 -5.74
CA MET A 126 -7.42 -13.68 -6.84
C MET A 126 -8.03 -15.02 -7.26
N ARG A 127 -8.00 -15.27 -8.58
CA ARG A 127 -8.40 -16.51 -9.23
C ARG A 127 -7.45 -16.84 -10.37
N TYR A 128 -7.27 -18.12 -10.70
CA TYR A 128 -6.40 -18.53 -11.80
C TYR A 128 -6.91 -19.81 -12.48
N GLY A 129 -6.92 -19.79 -13.81
CA GLY A 129 -7.49 -20.87 -14.63
C GLY A 129 -8.98 -21.09 -14.32
N GLU A 130 -9.36 -22.34 -14.10
CA GLU A 130 -10.75 -22.74 -13.79
C GLU A 130 -11.10 -22.59 -12.30
N LYS A 131 -10.13 -22.24 -11.44
CA LYS A 131 -10.38 -22.14 -9.99
C LYS A 131 -11.11 -20.84 -9.67
N ALA A 132 -12.18 -20.95 -8.86
CA ALA A 132 -12.94 -19.79 -8.40
C ALA A 132 -12.15 -18.87 -7.45
N LYS A 133 -11.16 -19.40 -6.71
CA LYS A 133 -10.29 -18.65 -5.80
C LYS A 133 -8.89 -19.27 -5.67
N ILE A 134 -7.88 -18.44 -5.38
CA ILE A 134 -6.53 -18.89 -4.98
C ILE A 134 -6.51 -19.02 -3.45
N GLN A 135 -6.47 -20.25 -2.94
CA GLN A 135 -6.56 -20.52 -1.50
C GLN A 135 -5.43 -19.86 -0.69
N ARG A 136 -4.22 -19.89 -1.22
CA ARG A 136 -3.04 -19.24 -0.64
C ARG A 136 -2.31 -18.49 -1.75
N LEU A 137 -2.29 -17.18 -1.65
CA LEU A 137 -1.56 -16.32 -2.56
C LEU A 137 -0.13 -16.17 -2.04
N ALA A 138 0.80 -16.89 -2.66
CA ALA A 138 2.20 -16.85 -2.30
C ALA A 138 2.85 -15.50 -2.68
N ASN A 139 4.00 -15.21 -2.06
CA ASN A 139 4.92 -14.13 -2.44
C ASN A 139 4.39 -12.69 -2.29
N ILE A 140 3.21 -12.50 -1.68
CA ILE A 140 2.84 -11.23 -1.05
C ILE A 140 3.47 -11.21 0.34
N ILE A 141 4.28 -10.18 0.61
CA ILE A 141 5.03 -10.02 1.86
C ILE A 141 4.24 -9.17 2.83
N ASP A 142 3.79 -7.99 2.38
CA ASP A 142 3.04 -7.06 3.21
C ASP A 142 1.90 -6.40 2.42
N ILE A 143 0.82 -6.10 3.13
CA ILE A 143 -0.15 -5.08 2.74
C ILE A 143 -0.12 -3.98 3.80
N GLY A 144 -0.04 -2.73 3.37
CA GLY A 144 -0.07 -1.57 4.26
C GLY A 144 -1.15 -0.58 3.88
N LEU A 145 -1.68 0.12 4.87
CA LEU A 145 -2.51 1.30 4.69
C LEU A 145 -1.70 2.53 5.12
N ILE A 146 -1.55 3.47 4.20
CA ILE A 146 -0.96 4.78 4.45
C ILE A 146 -2.05 5.82 4.24
N ILE A 147 -2.18 6.73 5.19
CA ILE A 147 -3.01 7.93 5.08
C ILE A 147 -2.09 9.13 5.21
N SER A 148 -1.89 9.85 4.12
CA SER A 148 -1.07 11.07 4.08
C SER A 148 -1.95 12.29 3.89
N LYS A 149 -1.55 13.45 4.42
CA LYS A 149 -2.19 14.71 4.08
C LYS A 149 -1.98 14.96 2.58
N HIS A 150 -3.05 15.38 1.91
CA HIS A 150 -2.98 15.76 0.51
C HIS A 150 -2.28 17.11 0.39
N ASN A 151 -1.16 17.13 -0.32
CA ASN A 151 -0.46 18.36 -0.66
C ASN A 151 -0.86 18.76 -2.09
N ASP A 152 -1.40 19.97 -2.25
CA ASP A 152 -1.76 20.54 -3.55
C ASP A 152 -0.53 20.89 -4.41
#